data_AF-A0A539CTG8-F1
#
_entry.id   AF-A0A539CTG8-F1
#
_cell.length_a   1.000
_cell.length_b   1.000
_cell.length_c   1.000
_cell.angle_alpha   90.00
_cell.angle_beta   90.00
_cell.angle_gamma   90.00
#
_symmetry.space_group_name_H-M   'P 1'
#
loop_
_entity.id
_entity.type
_entity.pdbx_description
1 polymer ?
#
loop_
_entity_poly.entity_id
_entity_poly.type
_entity_poly.pdbx_seq_one_letter_code
_entity_poly.pdbx_strand_id
1 'polypeptide(L)'
;MDAMDAWPAEGQLHLDGFSFTHLGGYEGDTGPEMRNRGMEWWDKHWARRDREYSPAPYAQLASALTAQGDRDAANEIRYLGRVRERETQTGWSYIWSGALQWVAGFGIGNYTFLVLGWVAGISLLGALYLRTCVKGVRDGGHGLFWCFGASLDRLLPVVAINPEFADFFNDPKGERLTGWQSFIFSAIGIIGFVLGAVLAAAVSGLTQNS
;
A
#
# COMPACT_ATOMS: atom_id res chain seq x y z
N MET A 1 -18.01 8.78 -31.98
CA MET A 1 -16.72 8.96 -31.29
C MET A 1 -16.95 9.83 -30.07
N ASP A 2 -16.48 9.41 -28.91
CA ASP A 2 -16.63 10.14 -27.66
C ASP A 2 -15.37 11.00 -27.43
N ALA A 3 -15.48 12.25 -27.86
CA ALA A 3 -14.41 13.26 -27.77
C ALA A 3 -14.18 13.65 -26.30
N MET A 4 -12.96 14.08 -25.95
CA MET A 4 -12.61 14.41 -24.55
C MET A 4 -13.52 15.51 -23.94
N ASP A 5 -14.13 16.33 -24.78
CA ASP A 5 -15.05 17.43 -24.47
C ASP A 5 -16.54 17.08 -24.65
N ALA A 6 -16.88 15.86 -25.07
CA ALA A 6 -18.27 15.43 -25.28
C ALA A 6 -19.04 15.16 -23.98
N TRP A 7 -18.34 15.11 -22.84
CA TRP A 7 -18.92 14.77 -21.55
C TRP A 7 -19.58 15.99 -20.87
N PRO A 8 -20.72 15.81 -20.17
CA PRO A 8 -21.41 16.88 -19.44
C PRO A 8 -20.52 17.55 -18.41
N ALA A 9 -20.83 18.80 -18.05
CA ALA A 9 -20.11 19.52 -17.00
C ALA A 9 -20.17 18.77 -15.65
N GLU A 10 -19.21 19.05 -14.76
CA GLU A 10 -19.14 18.44 -13.44
C GLU A 10 -20.48 18.55 -12.68
N GLY A 11 -20.91 17.46 -12.05
CA GLY A 11 -22.15 17.38 -11.29
C GLY A 11 -23.43 17.17 -12.10
N GLN A 12 -23.34 17.09 -13.44
CA GLN A 12 -24.48 16.79 -14.33
C GLN A 12 -24.50 15.35 -14.86
N LEU A 13 -23.48 14.55 -14.50
CA LEU A 13 -23.36 13.17 -14.92
C LEU A 13 -23.73 12.26 -13.76
N HIS A 14 -24.64 11.31 -13.98
CA HIS A 14 -24.89 10.20 -13.06
C HIS A 14 -24.48 8.89 -13.72
N LEU A 15 -23.55 8.20 -13.08
CA LEU A 15 -22.96 6.97 -13.57
C LEU A 15 -23.50 5.80 -12.75
N ASP A 16 -24.71 5.35 -13.09
CA ASP A 16 -25.34 4.19 -12.44
C ASP A 16 -26.09 3.30 -13.45
N GLY A 17 -26.26 2.03 -13.09
CA GLY A 17 -27.07 1.06 -13.85
C GLY A 17 -26.52 0.61 -15.20
N PHE A 18 -25.27 0.96 -15.55
CA PHE A 18 -24.67 0.60 -16.84
C PHE A 18 -23.59 -0.49 -16.69
N SER A 19 -23.39 -1.26 -17.76
CA SER A 19 -22.30 -2.23 -17.87
C SER A 19 -21.70 -2.17 -19.27
N PHE A 20 -20.39 -2.39 -19.36
CA PHE A 20 -19.69 -2.43 -20.63
C PHE A 20 -18.57 -3.46 -20.57
N THR A 21 -18.36 -4.16 -21.69
CA THR A 21 -17.37 -5.24 -21.79
C THR A 21 -16.08 -4.80 -22.46
N HIS A 22 -16.08 -3.66 -23.14
CA HIS A 22 -14.93 -3.15 -23.89
C HIS A 22 -14.87 -1.62 -23.86
N LEU A 23 -13.66 -1.07 -23.80
CA LEU A 23 -13.34 0.35 -23.96
C LEU A 23 -12.85 0.62 -25.39
N GLY A 24 -13.57 1.46 -26.14
CA GLY A 24 -13.24 1.84 -27.52
C GLY A 24 -14.19 1.28 -28.58
N GLY A 25 -13.96 1.66 -29.84
CA GLY A 25 -14.74 1.20 -31.00
C GLY A 25 -14.30 -0.16 -31.54
N TYR A 26 -15.16 -0.79 -32.36
CA TYR A 26 -14.82 -2.01 -33.10
C TYR A 26 -13.86 -1.70 -34.27
N GLU A 27 -13.08 -2.71 -34.66
CA GLU A 27 -12.00 -2.68 -35.65
C GLU A 27 -12.27 -1.77 -36.88
N GLY A 28 -11.40 -0.79 -37.10
CA GLY A 28 -11.48 0.19 -38.21
C GLY A 28 -11.86 1.60 -37.78
N ASP A 29 -12.39 1.78 -36.57
CA ASP A 29 -12.63 3.09 -35.98
C ASP A 29 -11.36 3.54 -35.23
N THR A 30 -10.74 4.65 -35.65
CA THR A 30 -9.55 5.20 -35.01
C THR A 30 -9.89 5.61 -33.57
N GLY A 31 -9.60 4.74 -32.61
CA GLY A 31 -9.64 5.08 -31.20
C GLY A 31 -8.67 4.30 -30.32
N PRO A 32 -7.34 4.24 -30.62
CA PRO A 32 -6.34 3.93 -29.59
C PRO A 32 -6.37 4.93 -28.41
N GLU A 33 -7.16 6.00 -28.50
CA GLU A 33 -7.25 7.07 -27.51
C GLU A 33 -7.87 6.69 -26.17
N MET A 34 -8.95 5.89 -26.11
CA MET A 34 -9.64 5.66 -24.83
C MET A 34 -8.82 4.83 -23.84
N ARG A 35 -8.10 3.82 -24.34
CA ARG A 35 -7.25 2.95 -23.52
C ARG A 35 -5.95 3.64 -23.11
N ASN A 36 -5.42 4.52 -23.97
CA ASN A 36 -4.22 5.30 -23.68
C ASN A 36 -4.49 6.50 -22.75
N ARG A 37 -5.75 6.83 -22.44
CA ARG A 37 -6.07 7.78 -21.37
C ARG A 37 -5.63 7.14 -20.04
N GLY A 38 -4.68 7.78 -19.36
CA GLY A 38 -4.22 7.33 -18.05
C GLY A 38 -5.36 7.21 -17.05
N MET A 39 -5.23 6.33 -16.05
CA MET A 39 -6.31 6.07 -15.08
C MET A 39 -6.70 7.31 -14.28
N GLU A 40 -5.76 8.23 -14.08
CA GLU A 40 -6.04 9.55 -13.51
C GLU A 40 -7.06 10.35 -14.32
N TRP A 41 -7.04 10.24 -15.66
CA TRP A 41 -8.04 10.88 -16.50
C TRP A 41 -9.41 10.26 -16.28
N TRP A 42 -9.48 8.92 -16.23
CA TRP A 42 -10.74 8.20 -15.97
C TRP A 42 -11.31 8.50 -14.58
N ASP A 43 -10.47 8.70 -13.57
CA ASP A 43 -10.92 9.14 -12.26
C ASP A 43 -11.40 10.59 -12.26
N LYS A 44 -10.53 11.54 -12.64
CA LYS A 44 -10.81 12.99 -12.55
C LYS A 44 -11.85 13.48 -13.54
N HIS A 45 -11.77 13.03 -14.78
CA HIS A 45 -12.57 13.57 -15.88
C HIS A 45 -13.75 12.70 -16.29
N TRP A 46 -13.96 11.54 -15.67
CA TRP A 46 -15.13 10.71 -15.92
C TRP A 46 -15.84 10.31 -14.63
N ALA A 47 -15.21 9.49 -13.79
CA ALA A 47 -15.86 8.98 -12.59
C ALA A 47 -16.23 10.10 -11.61
N ARG A 48 -15.30 11.04 -11.32
CA ARG A 48 -15.50 12.15 -10.38
C ARG A 48 -16.43 13.25 -10.88
N ARG A 49 -16.85 13.22 -12.15
CA ARG A 49 -17.91 14.12 -12.64
C ARG A 49 -19.26 13.79 -12.03
N ASP A 50 -19.48 12.55 -11.61
CA ASP A 50 -20.61 12.21 -10.77
C ASP A 50 -20.41 12.80 -9.38
N ARG A 51 -21.39 13.58 -8.90
CA ARG A 51 -21.30 14.22 -7.59
C ARG A 51 -21.35 13.17 -6.47
N GLU A 52 -22.13 12.11 -6.68
CA GLU A 52 -22.32 11.08 -5.68
C GLU A 52 -21.35 9.93 -5.92
N TYR A 53 -20.72 9.45 -4.86
CA TYR A 53 -19.81 8.31 -4.97
C TYR A 53 -20.62 7.04 -5.20
N SER A 54 -20.37 6.38 -6.33
CA SER A 54 -20.81 5.02 -6.60
C SER A 54 -19.60 4.12 -6.87
N PRO A 55 -19.54 2.90 -6.28
CA PRO A 55 -18.48 1.94 -6.57
C PRO A 55 -18.63 1.27 -7.94
N ALA A 56 -19.83 1.26 -8.53
CA ALA A 56 -20.14 0.55 -9.76
C ALA A 56 -19.28 0.99 -10.97
N PRO A 57 -19.09 2.29 -11.25
CA PRO A 57 -18.30 2.76 -12.40
C PRO A 57 -16.84 2.28 -12.35
N TYR A 58 -16.21 2.34 -11.18
CA TYR A 58 -14.83 1.87 -10.99
C TYR A 58 -14.73 0.35 -11.17
N ALA A 59 -15.70 -0.41 -10.66
CA ALA A 59 -15.74 -1.87 -10.81
C ALA A 59 -15.95 -2.31 -12.27
N GLN A 60 -16.86 -1.65 -13.00
CA GLN A 60 -17.09 -1.90 -14.43
C GLN A 60 -15.85 -1.59 -15.26
N LEU A 61 -15.20 -0.44 -15.01
CA LEU A 61 -13.97 -0.06 -15.71
C LEU A 61 -12.82 -1.04 -15.43
N ALA A 62 -12.64 -1.45 -14.18
CA ALA A 62 -11.64 -2.46 -13.81
C ALA A 62 -11.92 -3.83 -14.47
N SER A 63 -13.20 -4.22 -14.58
CA SER A 63 -13.62 -5.45 -15.24
C SER A 63 -13.30 -5.43 -16.73
N ALA A 64 -13.65 -4.34 -17.43
CA ALA A 64 -13.34 -4.16 -18.85
C ALA A 64 -11.84 -4.18 -19.11
N LEU A 65 -11.02 -3.48 -18.31
CA LEU A 65 -9.56 -3.48 -18.43
C LEU A 65 -8.97 -4.89 -18.19
N THR A 66 -9.49 -5.61 -17.19
CA THR A 66 -9.08 -6.98 -16.90
C THR A 66 -9.42 -7.92 -18.06
N ALA A 67 -10.62 -7.81 -18.63
CA ALA A 67 -11.08 -8.62 -19.75
C ALA A 67 -10.23 -8.40 -21.02
N GLN A 68 -9.68 -7.20 -21.17
CA GLN A 68 -8.79 -6.85 -22.27
C GLN A 68 -7.29 -7.10 -21.98
N GLY A 69 -6.95 -7.72 -20.84
CA GLY A 69 -5.59 -8.12 -20.46
C GLY A 69 -4.75 -7.08 -19.70
N ASP A 70 -5.27 -5.88 -19.46
CA ASP A 70 -4.54 -4.81 -18.76
C ASP A 70 -4.81 -4.86 -17.25
N ARG A 71 -4.10 -5.77 -16.58
CA ARG A 71 -4.27 -5.99 -15.13
C ARG A 71 -3.73 -4.85 -14.28
N ASP A 72 -2.71 -4.15 -14.75
CA ASP A 72 -2.09 -3.05 -14.01
C ASP A 72 -3.00 -1.82 -14.01
N ALA A 73 -3.55 -1.43 -15.16
CA ALA A 73 -4.56 -0.37 -15.24
C ALA A 73 -5.82 -0.72 -14.44
N ALA A 74 -6.26 -2.00 -14.48
CA ALA A 74 -7.39 -2.46 -13.68
C ALA A 74 -7.14 -2.36 -12.16
N ASN A 75 -5.90 -2.56 -11.71
CA ASN A 75 -5.53 -2.39 -10.31
C ASN A 75 -5.45 -0.91 -9.93
N GLU A 76 -4.87 -0.07 -10.79
CA GLU A 76 -4.78 1.38 -10.56
C GLU A 76 -6.17 2.02 -10.44
N ILE A 77 -7.13 1.67 -11.30
CA ILE A 77 -8.49 2.22 -11.20
C ILE A 77 -9.25 1.71 -9.96
N ARG A 78 -9.04 0.44 -9.55
CA ARG A 78 -9.59 -0.07 -8.27
C ARG A 78 -9.03 0.74 -7.09
N TYR A 79 -7.73 1.06 -7.14
CA TYR A 79 -7.09 1.89 -6.13
C TYR A 79 -7.71 3.29 -6.07
N LEU A 80 -7.90 3.95 -7.22
CA LEU A 80 -8.56 5.27 -7.30
C LEU A 80 -10.00 5.23 -6.76
N GLY A 81 -10.75 4.15 -7.04
CA GLY A 81 -12.07 3.92 -6.46
C GLY A 81 -12.03 3.88 -4.92
N ARG A 82 -11.06 3.17 -4.31
CA ARG A 82 -10.89 3.12 -2.85
C ARG A 82 -10.46 4.45 -2.25
N VAL A 83 -9.63 5.22 -2.96
CA VAL A 83 -9.27 6.59 -2.56
C VAL A 83 -10.52 7.45 -2.47
N ARG A 84 -11.41 7.35 -3.45
CA ARG A 84 -12.67 8.09 -3.45
C ARG A 84 -13.66 7.59 -2.40
N GLU A 85 -13.75 6.28 -2.19
CA GLU A 85 -14.52 5.70 -1.07
C GLU A 85 -14.08 6.32 0.25
N ARG A 86 -12.77 6.42 0.48
CA ARG A 86 -12.19 7.02 1.67
C ARG A 86 -12.56 8.49 1.85
N GLU A 87 -12.66 9.29 0.78
CA GLU A 87 -13.11 10.68 0.86
C GLU A 87 -14.54 10.82 1.41
N THR A 88 -15.36 9.77 1.29
CA THR A 88 -16.71 9.74 1.87
C THR A 88 -16.75 9.20 3.31
N GLN A 89 -15.68 8.56 3.78
CA GLN A 89 -15.60 8.00 5.13
C GLN A 89 -15.26 9.08 6.15
N THR A 90 -15.83 8.96 7.35
CA THR A 90 -15.54 9.85 8.48
C THR A 90 -15.13 9.06 9.72
N GLY A 91 -14.44 9.73 10.66
CA GLY A 91 -14.08 9.15 11.95
C GLY A 91 -13.01 8.04 11.87
N TRP A 92 -13.25 6.94 12.59
CA TRP A 92 -12.28 5.84 12.72
C TRP A 92 -12.00 5.12 11.40
N SER A 93 -13.02 4.96 10.56
CA SER A 93 -12.90 4.28 9.25
C SER A 93 -11.93 5.02 8.32
N TYR A 94 -11.91 6.36 8.34
CA TYR A 94 -10.99 7.18 7.53
C TYR A 94 -9.52 7.01 7.96
N ILE A 95 -9.27 6.90 9.27
CA ILE A 95 -7.93 6.67 9.82
C ILE A 95 -7.47 5.27 9.45
N TRP A 96 -8.33 4.26 9.65
CA TRP A 96 -8.03 2.87 9.33
C TRP A 96 -7.78 2.65 7.82
N SER A 97 -8.63 3.22 6.96
CA SER A 97 -8.46 3.15 5.51
C SER A 97 -7.23 3.92 5.05
N GLY A 98 -6.89 5.04 5.69
CA GLY A 98 -5.63 5.76 5.45
C GLY A 98 -4.40 4.94 5.82
N ALA A 99 -4.43 4.23 6.95
CA ALA A 99 -3.36 3.33 7.36
C ALA A 99 -3.18 2.20 6.34
N LEU A 100 -4.27 1.56 5.88
CA LEU A 100 -4.25 0.53 4.84
C LEU A 100 -3.72 1.06 3.50
N GLN A 101 -4.09 2.28 3.11
CA GLN A 101 -3.61 2.93 1.90
C GLN A 101 -2.09 3.13 1.93
N TRP A 102 -1.57 3.65 3.03
CA TRP A 102 -0.16 4.04 3.15
C TRP A 102 0.78 2.85 3.38
N VAL A 103 0.29 1.83 4.12
CA VAL A 103 1.06 0.63 4.42
C VAL A 103 1.02 -0.35 3.26
N ALA A 104 -0.16 -0.65 2.72
CA ALA A 104 -0.37 -1.75 1.78
C ALA A 104 -1.11 -1.34 0.49
N GLY A 105 -1.34 -0.06 0.23
CA GLY A 105 -2.08 0.38 -0.96
C GLY A 105 -3.48 -0.22 -1.08
N PHE A 106 -4.18 -0.39 0.05
CA PHE A 106 -5.44 -1.14 0.16
C PHE A 106 -5.37 -2.63 -0.20
N GLY A 107 -4.18 -3.21 -0.38
CA GLY A 107 -3.99 -4.59 -0.84
C GLY A 107 -4.15 -4.78 -2.35
N ILE A 108 -4.20 -3.69 -3.13
CA ILE A 108 -4.49 -3.80 -4.55
C ILE A 108 -3.20 -4.04 -5.34
N GLY A 109 -3.03 -5.27 -5.85
CA GLY A 109 -1.97 -5.64 -6.79
C GLY A 109 -0.56 -5.25 -6.30
N ASN A 110 0.21 -4.60 -7.18
CA ASN A 110 1.60 -4.19 -6.93
C ASN A 110 1.76 -3.22 -5.74
N TYR A 111 0.70 -2.49 -5.35
CA TYR A 111 0.77 -1.57 -4.22
C TYR A 111 0.85 -2.30 -2.86
N THR A 112 0.50 -3.60 -2.80
CA THR A 112 0.68 -4.43 -1.61
C THR A 112 2.17 -4.56 -1.21
N PHE A 113 3.08 -4.50 -2.20
CA PHE A 113 4.52 -4.60 -1.95
C PHE A 113 5.12 -3.36 -1.28
N LEU A 114 4.37 -2.27 -1.10
CA LEU A 114 4.79 -1.11 -0.30
C LEU A 114 5.19 -1.52 1.13
N VAL A 115 4.55 -2.56 1.68
CA VAL A 115 4.92 -3.10 3.00
C VAL A 115 6.37 -3.58 3.01
N LEU A 116 6.85 -4.22 1.94
CA LEU A 116 8.24 -4.65 1.85
C LEU A 116 9.20 -3.45 1.83
N GLY A 117 8.80 -2.35 1.18
CA GLY A 117 9.53 -1.09 1.21
C GLY A 117 9.62 -0.50 2.63
N TRP A 118 8.50 -0.51 3.39
CA TRP A 118 8.48 -0.09 4.79
C TRP A 118 9.35 -0.97 5.69
N VAL A 119 9.23 -2.29 5.55
CA VAL A 119 10.04 -3.28 6.29
C VAL A 119 11.52 -3.05 6.01
N ALA A 120 11.89 -2.93 4.73
CA ALA A 120 13.28 -2.67 4.34
C ALA A 120 13.78 -1.32 4.85
N GLY A 121 13.00 -0.25 4.70
CA GLY A 121 13.36 1.11 5.12
C GLY A 121 13.55 1.22 6.62
N ILE A 122 12.61 0.69 7.42
CA ILE A 122 12.70 0.71 8.89
C ILE A 122 13.87 -0.17 9.34
N SER A 123 14.09 -1.33 8.71
CA SER A 123 15.25 -2.18 9.01
C SER A 123 16.58 -1.51 8.70
N LEU A 124 16.66 -0.72 7.62
CA LEU A 124 17.84 0.06 7.28
C LEU A 124 18.09 1.20 8.27
N LEU A 125 17.03 1.91 8.68
CA LEU A 125 17.11 2.95 9.71
C LEU A 125 17.56 2.39 11.06
N GLY A 126 16.99 1.25 11.48
CA GLY A 126 17.39 0.57 12.69
C GLY A 126 18.85 0.05 12.62
N ALA A 127 19.27 -0.48 11.47
CA ALA A 127 20.66 -0.87 11.24
C ALA A 127 21.63 0.33 11.31
N LEU A 128 21.24 1.47 10.73
CA LEU A 128 22.03 2.69 10.76
C LEU A 128 22.14 3.24 12.18
N TYR A 129 21.03 3.22 12.93
CA TYR A 129 21.00 3.61 14.34
C TYR A 129 21.85 2.69 15.22
N LEU A 130 21.77 1.36 15.03
CA LEU A 130 22.64 0.38 15.70
C LEU A 130 24.11 0.71 15.45
N ARG A 131 24.46 0.96 14.19
CA ARG A 131 25.85 1.23 13.79
C ARG A 131 26.39 2.55 14.35
N THR A 132 25.58 3.61 14.40
CA THR A 132 26.05 4.95 14.79
C THR A 132 25.94 5.20 16.29
N CYS A 133 24.90 4.70 16.94
CA CYS A 133 24.56 5.03 18.32
C CYS A 133 24.91 3.93 19.32
N VAL A 134 25.10 2.67 18.92
CA VAL A 134 25.42 1.57 19.84
C VAL A 134 26.91 1.23 19.78
N LYS A 135 27.63 1.60 20.85
CA LYS A 135 29.08 1.36 20.97
C LYS A 135 29.43 -0.13 20.89
N GLY A 136 28.62 -1.02 21.49
CA GLY A 136 28.85 -2.46 21.48
C GLY A 136 28.85 -3.10 20.08
N VAL A 137 28.11 -2.53 19.13
CA VAL A 137 28.08 -2.99 17.73
C VAL A 137 29.28 -2.43 16.94
N ARG A 138 29.62 -1.16 17.20
CA ARG A 138 30.73 -0.46 16.54
C ARG A 138 32.10 -1.04 16.93
N ASP A 139 32.27 -1.42 18.19
CA ASP A 139 33.53 -1.94 18.70
C ASP A 139 33.70 -3.46 18.42
N GLY A 140 32.60 -4.18 18.18
CA GLY A 140 32.59 -5.61 17.83
C GLY A 140 32.83 -5.93 16.35
N GLY A 141 33.00 -4.92 15.48
CA GLY A 141 33.31 -5.12 14.06
C GLY A 141 32.16 -5.71 13.22
N HIS A 142 30.92 -5.69 13.73
CA HIS A 142 29.77 -6.24 13.02
C HIS A 142 29.44 -5.40 11.76
N GLY A 143 29.36 -6.07 10.61
CA GLY A 143 29.07 -5.43 9.32
C GLY A 143 27.63 -4.93 9.20
N LEU A 144 27.37 -4.05 8.23
CA LEU A 144 26.04 -3.45 8.01
C LEU A 144 24.95 -4.50 7.77
N PHE A 145 25.28 -5.62 7.11
CA PHE A 145 24.36 -6.75 6.90
C PHE A 145 23.95 -7.45 8.21
N TRP A 146 24.86 -7.53 9.19
CA TRP A 146 24.53 -8.08 10.51
C TRP A 146 23.59 -7.13 11.26
N CYS A 147 23.85 -5.82 11.23
CA CYS A 147 22.96 -4.82 11.83
C CYS A 147 21.58 -4.79 11.16
N PHE A 148 21.53 -4.98 9.85
CA PHE A 148 20.28 -5.11 9.10
C PHE A 148 19.50 -6.35 9.51
N GLY A 149 20.16 -7.51 9.60
CA GLY A 149 19.56 -8.74 10.10
C GLY A 149 19.02 -8.59 11.52
N ALA A 150 19.78 -7.98 12.43
CA ALA A 150 19.37 -7.73 13.80
C ALA A 150 18.15 -6.78 13.89
N SER A 151 18.13 -5.72 13.07
CA SER A 151 16.98 -4.81 13.02
C SER A 151 15.74 -5.45 12.39
N LEU A 152 15.93 -6.31 11.40
CA LEU A 152 14.85 -7.03 10.72
C LEU A 152 14.22 -8.10 11.64
N ASP A 153 15.04 -8.83 12.39
CA ASP A 153 14.62 -9.80 13.41
C ASP A 153 13.71 -9.14 14.45
N ARG A 154 14.08 -7.94 14.91
CA ARG A 154 13.26 -7.16 15.85
C ARG A 154 11.95 -6.67 15.23
N LEU A 155 11.94 -6.37 13.94
CA LEU A 155 10.77 -5.91 13.20
C LEU A 155 9.78 -7.05 12.88
N LEU A 156 10.25 -8.30 12.89
CA LEU A 156 9.46 -9.51 12.70
C LEU A 156 9.32 -10.28 14.02
N PRO A 157 8.54 -9.78 15.01
CA PRO A 157 8.44 -10.40 16.33
C PRO A 157 7.88 -11.83 16.30
N VAL A 158 7.26 -12.25 15.19
CA VAL A 158 6.68 -13.59 15.00
C VAL A 158 7.70 -14.61 14.51
N VAL A 159 8.80 -14.18 13.87
CA VAL A 159 9.81 -15.09 13.30
C VAL A 159 11.18 -14.65 13.76
N ALA A 160 11.70 -15.30 14.80
CA ALA A 160 13.09 -15.16 15.20
C ALA A 160 13.98 -15.72 14.07
N ILE A 161 14.64 -14.84 13.33
CA ILE A 161 15.56 -15.12 12.23
C ILE A 161 16.86 -15.73 12.80
N ASN A 162 17.32 -15.26 13.97
CA ASN A 162 18.43 -15.87 14.67
C ASN A 162 18.35 -15.60 16.19
N PRO A 163 18.40 -16.63 17.06
CA PRO A 163 18.42 -16.46 18.51
C PRO A 163 19.56 -15.58 19.02
N GLU A 164 20.68 -15.47 18.29
CA GLU A 164 21.80 -14.59 18.65
C GLU A 164 21.41 -13.10 18.68
N PHE A 165 20.47 -12.67 17.83
CA PHE A 165 19.98 -11.29 17.84
C PHE A 165 19.05 -11.05 19.04
N ALA A 166 18.18 -12.01 19.33
CA ALA A 166 17.31 -11.95 20.49
C ALA A 166 18.11 -11.84 21.80
N ASP A 167 19.20 -12.61 21.93
CA ASP A 167 20.11 -12.57 23.09
C ASP A 167 20.91 -11.25 23.17
N PHE A 168 21.24 -10.62 22.03
CA PHE A 168 21.88 -9.30 22.03
C PHE A 168 20.96 -8.21 22.62
N PHE A 169 19.65 -8.28 22.35
CA PHE A 169 18.68 -7.30 22.84
C PHE A 169 18.12 -7.65 24.24
N ASN A 170 18.06 -8.94 24.61
CA ASN A 170 17.68 -9.42 25.95
C ASN A 170 18.92 -9.69 26.80
N ASP A 171 19.74 -8.66 27.03
CA ASP A 171 20.84 -8.78 27.98
C ASP A 171 20.36 -8.40 29.40
N PRO A 172 20.18 -9.37 30.32
CA PRO A 172 19.67 -9.11 31.68
C PRO A 172 20.61 -8.25 32.53
N LYS A 173 21.84 -7.99 32.08
CA LYS A 173 22.82 -7.18 32.80
C LYS A 173 22.78 -5.68 32.44
N GLY A 174 22.06 -5.29 31.39
CA GLY A 174 21.92 -3.88 31.00
C GLY A 174 23.22 -3.19 30.55
N GLU A 175 24.30 -3.95 30.31
CA GLU A 175 25.63 -3.39 29.98
C GLU A 175 25.77 -2.96 28.51
N ARG A 176 24.91 -3.49 27.62
CA ARG A 176 25.06 -3.31 26.16
C ARG A 176 24.15 -2.26 25.52
N LEU A 177 22.99 -1.97 26.13
CA LEU A 177 21.99 -1.04 25.61
C LEU A 177 21.57 -0.05 26.69
N THR A 178 21.68 1.25 26.40
CA THR A 178 21.16 2.30 27.28
C THR A 178 19.63 2.20 27.34
N GLY A 179 18.98 2.50 28.48
CA GLY A 179 17.52 2.36 28.61
C GLY A 179 16.68 3.06 27.53
N TRP A 180 17.16 4.19 26.99
CA TRP A 180 16.53 4.88 25.85
C TRP A 180 16.62 4.10 24.53
N GLN A 181 17.72 3.37 24.29
CA GLN A 181 17.89 2.53 23.12
C GLN A 181 16.93 1.35 23.15
N SER A 182 16.78 0.70 24.31
CA SER A 182 15.81 -0.39 24.50
C SER A 182 14.36 0.07 24.27
N PHE A 183 14.04 1.33 24.64
CA PHE A 183 12.74 1.92 24.32
C PHE A 183 12.52 2.06 22.81
N ILE A 184 13.50 2.59 22.08
CA ILE A 184 13.42 2.73 20.60
C ILE A 184 13.24 1.36 19.93
N PHE A 185 14.03 0.35 20.30
CA PHE A 185 13.90 -1.00 19.71
C PHE A 185 12.61 -1.72 20.10
N SER A 186 12.03 -1.40 21.26
CA SER A 186 10.71 -1.90 21.64
C SER A 186 9.61 -1.22 20.83
N ALA A 187 9.72 0.09 20.59
CA ALA A 187 8.81 0.82 19.72
C ALA A 187 8.87 0.29 18.27
N ILE A 188 10.07 0.00 17.75
CA ILE A 188 10.25 -0.63 16.43
C ILE A 188 9.54 -1.99 16.35
N GLY A 189 9.64 -2.82 17.40
CA GLY A 189 8.93 -4.10 17.46
C GLY A 189 7.39 -3.93 17.44
N ILE A 190 6.86 -2.96 18.17
CA ILE A 190 5.42 -2.63 18.13
C ILE A 190 5.01 -2.17 16.72
N ILE A 191 5.82 -1.32 16.08
CA ILE A 191 5.57 -0.86 14.70
C ILE A 191 5.56 -2.05 13.74
N GLY A 192 6.52 -2.97 13.86
CA GLY A 192 6.57 -4.20 13.07
C GLY A 192 5.32 -5.07 13.24
N PHE A 193 4.85 -5.23 14.47
CA PHE A 193 3.60 -5.95 14.76
C PHE A 193 2.38 -5.28 14.13
N VAL A 194 2.26 -3.95 14.26
CA VAL A 194 1.16 -3.18 13.66
C VAL A 194 1.20 -3.28 12.13
N LEU A 195 2.37 -3.16 11.50
CA LEU A 195 2.56 -3.33 10.06
C LEU A 195 2.14 -4.73 9.61
N GLY A 196 2.55 -5.77 10.35
CA GLY A 196 2.16 -7.16 10.09
C GLY A 196 0.65 -7.38 10.19
N ALA A 197 0.00 -6.81 11.21
CA ALA A 197 -1.45 -6.88 11.36
C ALA A 197 -2.20 -6.17 10.22
N VAL A 198 -1.73 -4.99 9.80
CA VAL A 198 -2.30 -4.23 8.68
C VAL A 198 -2.12 -5.00 7.36
N LEU A 199 -0.94 -5.60 7.12
CA LEU A 199 -0.70 -6.45 5.95
C LEU A 199 -1.63 -7.68 5.97
N ALA A 200 -1.74 -8.38 7.10
CA ALA A 200 -2.61 -9.54 7.22
C ALA A 200 -4.07 -9.18 6.98
N ALA A 201 -4.54 -8.03 7.49
CA ALA A 201 -5.87 -7.52 7.24
C ALA A 201 -6.08 -7.13 5.76
N ALA A 202 -5.09 -6.48 5.14
CA ALA A 202 -5.14 -6.14 3.71
C ALA A 202 -5.24 -7.39 2.84
N VAL A 203 -4.42 -8.42 3.09
CA VAL A 203 -4.46 -9.69 2.36
C VAL A 203 -5.79 -10.41 2.62
N SER A 204 -6.26 -10.44 3.86
CA SER A 204 -7.55 -11.10 4.22
C SER A 204 -8.76 -10.41 3.58
N GLY A 205 -8.72 -9.07 3.47
CA GLY A 205 -9.76 -8.30 2.79
C GLY A 205 -9.82 -8.58 1.29
N LEU A 206 -8.71 -8.97 0.67
CA LEU A 206 -8.70 -9.46 -0.72
C LEU A 206 -9.37 -10.82 -0.83
N THR A 207 -9.12 -11.73 0.12
CA THR A 207 -9.67 -13.09 0.10
C THR A 207 -11.18 -13.13 0.33
N GLN A 208 -11.75 -12.13 1.02
CA GLN A 208 -13.20 -12.04 1.20
C GLN A 208 -13.94 -11.47 -0.03
N ASN A 209 -13.23 -10.83 -0.96
CA ASN A 209 -13.79 -10.25 -2.18
C ASN A 209 -13.44 -11.06 -3.45
N SER A 210 -12.95 -12.30 -3.32
CA SER A 210 -12.82 -13.29 -4.40
C SER A 210 -13.90 -14.36 -4.34
#